data_AF-A0A398DR33-F1
#
_entry.id   AF-A0A398DR33-F1
#
_cell.length_a   1.000
_cell.length_b   1.000
_cell.length_c   1.000
_cell.angle_alpha   90.00
_cell.angle_beta   90.00
_cell.angle_gamma   90.00
#
_symmetry.space_group_name_H-M   'P 1'
#
loop_
_entity.id
_entity.type
_entity.pdbx_description
1 polymer ?
#
loop_
_entity_poly.entity_id
_entity_poly.type
_entity_poly.pdbx_seq_one_letter_code
_entity_poly.pdbx_strand_id
1 'polypeptide(L)'
;MRQRVIVTGHKNPDTDSICSALGYAFYKNRTDPSRVYTAVRGGDLNDETRFVLERFGFRVPPLLRSLMPQVQDIPRKRLVTVAPSTRVGKAAILMKENHIHSLPVVDDALVVRGVVDAVDIATAYADQLEHA
;
A
#
# COMPACT_ATOMS: atom_id res chain seq x y z
N MET A 1 -12.66 -11.31 -2.60
CA MET A 1 -12.45 -10.55 -3.85
C MET A 1 -11.26 -11.17 -4.58
N ARG A 2 -11.30 -11.34 -5.90
CA ARG A 2 -10.14 -11.83 -6.68
C ARG A 2 -9.07 -10.74 -6.74
N GLN A 3 -7.81 -11.11 -6.52
CA GLN A 3 -6.69 -10.17 -6.57
C GLN A 3 -6.54 -9.63 -8.00
N ARG A 4 -6.45 -8.31 -8.15
CA ARG A 4 -6.24 -7.66 -9.45
C ARG A 4 -4.75 -7.61 -9.78
N VAL A 5 -4.42 -7.93 -11.03
CA VAL A 5 -3.08 -7.78 -11.60
C VAL A 5 -3.15 -6.77 -12.72
N ILE A 6 -2.32 -5.74 -12.64
CA ILE A 6 -2.19 -4.72 -13.68
C ILE A 6 -1.21 -5.23 -14.73
N VAL A 7 -1.61 -5.16 -16.00
CA VAL A 7 -0.79 -5.48 -17.16
C VAL A 7 -0.52 -4.19 -17.91
N THR A 8 0.73 -3.78 -18.01
CA THR A 8 1.13 -2.54 -18.69
C THR A 8 2.28 -2.82 -19.65
N GLY A 9 2.37 -2.02 -20.71
CA GLY A 9 3.56 -1.89 -21.54
C GLY A 9 4.45 -0.72 -21.08
N HIS A 10 5.20 -0.13 -22.00
CA HIS A 10 6.13 0.96 -21.71
C HIS A 10 5.44 2.27 -21.29
N LYS A 11 6.21 3.14 -20.62
CA LYS A 11 5.78 4.47 -20.14
C LYS A 11 5.35 5.41 -21.27
N ASN A 12 5.95 5.28 -22.45
CA ASN A 12 5.57 6.01 -23.65
C ASN A 12 4.96 4.99 -24.65
N PRO A 13 3.69 4.60 -24.45
CA PRO A 13 3.14 3.42 -25.11
C PRO A 13 2.89 3.65 -26.60
N ASP A 14 3.41 2.72 -27.39
CA ASP A 14 3.17 2.50 -28.81
C ASP A 14 2.17 1.36 -29.04
N THR A 15 1.85 1.12 -30.31
CA THR A 15 0.82 0.17 -30.75
C THR A 15 1.09 -1.23 -30.20
N ASP A 16 2.31 -1.72 -30.31
CA ASP A 16 2.75 -3.03 -29.83
C ASP A 16 2.73 -3.12 -28.31
N SER A 17 3.14 -2.08 -27.57
CA SER A 17 3.00 -2.04 -26.10
C SER A 17 1.55 -2.19 -25.65
N ILE A 18 0.62 -1.46 -26.27
CA ILE A 18 -0.81 -1.52 -25.93
C ILE A 18 -1.44 -2.85 -26.33
N CYS A 19 -1.19 -3.31 -27.55
CA CYS A 19 -1.70 -4.58 -28.05
C CYS A 19 -1.19 -5.76 -27.22
N SER A 20 0.09 -5.74 -26.81
CA SER A 20 0.67 -6.76 -25.93
C SER A 20 0.00 -6.78 -24.56
N ALA A 21 -0.23 -5.62 -23.96
CA ALA A 21 -0.92 -5.52 -22.67
C ALA A 21 -2.37 -6.03 -22.75
N LEU A 22 -3.11 -5.64 -23.80
CA LEU A 22 -4.47 -6.10 -24.06
C LEU A 22 -4.53 -7.62 -24.28
N GLY A 23 -3.68 -8.14 -25.17
CA GLY A 23 -3.62 -9.55 -25.51
C GLY A 23 -3.25 -10.42 -24.30
N TYR A 24 -2.24 -10.00 -23.53
CA TYR A 24 -1.81 -10.72 -22.34
C TYR A 24 -2.88 -10.72 -21.25
N ALA A 25 -3.53 -9.57 -20.98
CA ALA A 25 -4.64 -9.51 -20.03
C ALA A 25 -5.81 -10.39 -20.48
N PHE A 26 -6.15 -10.38 -21.77
CA PHE A 26 -7.21 -11.23 -22.33
C PHE A 26 -6.90 -12.73 -22.19
N TYR A 27 -5.66 -13.13 -22.48
CA TYR A 27 -5.19 -14.50 -22.33
C TYR A 27 -5.23 -14.94 -20.86
N LYS A 28 -4.66 -14.13 -19.96
CA LYS A 28 -4.58 -14.46 -18.53
C LYS A 28 -5.95 -14.54 -17.85
N ASN A 29 -6.92 -13.70 -18.23
CA ASN A 29 -8.28 -13.83 -17.70
C ASN A 29 -8.97 -15.13 -18.13
N ARG A 30 -8.53 -15.79 -19.21
CA ARG A 30 -9.05 -17.09 -19.65
C ARG A 30 -8.32 -18.27 -19.02
N THR A 31 -7.02 -18.12 -18.78
CA THR A 31 -6.16 -19.22 -18.31
C THR A 31 -5.95 -19.23 -16.80
N ASP A 32 -6.20 -18.11 -16.11
CA ASP A 32 -5.98 -17.97 -14.68
C ASP A 32 -7.24 -17.40 -13.99
N PRO A 33 -8.13 -18.26 -13.49
CA PRO A 33 -9.37 -17.84 -12.83
C PRO A 33 -9.14 -17.28 -11.42
N SER A 34 -7.93 -17.39 -10.86
CA SER A 34 -7.63 -16.97 -9.48
C SER A 34 -7.52 -15.44 -9.33
N ARG A 35 -7.21 -14.76 -10.43
CA ARG A 35 -6.91 -13.33 -10.49
C ARG A 35 -7.73 -12.64 -11.57
N VAL A 36 -7.72 -11.31 -11.54
CA VAL A 36 -8.33 -10.47 -12.58
C VAL A 36 -7.25 -9.62 -13.22
N TYR A 37 -7.04 -9.78 -14.52
CA TYR A 37 -5.98 -9.10 -15.25
C TYR A 37 -6.55 -7.89 -15.97
N THR A 38 -6.01 -6.69 -15.73
CA THR A 38 -6.49 -5.45 -16.35
C THR A 38 -5.36 -4.82 -17.13
N ALA A 39 -5.54 -4.68 -18.44
CA ALA A 39 -4.64 -3.91 -19.28
C ALA A 39 -4.77 -2.42 -18.98
N VAL A 40 -3.65 -1.73 -18.87
CA VAL A 40 -3.56 -0.28 -18.66
C VAL A 40 -2.49 0.31 -19.56
N ARG A 41 -2.61 1.61 -19.88
CA ARG A 41 -1.57 2.35 -20.59
C ARG A 41 -0.63 3.05 -19.60
N GLY A 42 0.67 3.02 -19.87
CA GLY A 42 1.70 3.66 -19.03
C GLY A 42 1.89 5.17 -19.29
N GLY A 43 1.25 5.69 -20.33
CA GLY A 43 1.34 7.09 -20.76
C GLY A 43 0.32 7.41 -21.83
N ASP A 44 0.48 8.55 -22.49
CA ASP A 44 -0.40 8.98 -23.57
C ASP A 44 -0.18 8.19 -24.85
N LEU A 45 -1.28 8.00 -25.59
CA LEU A 45 -1.27 7.28 -26.85
C LEU A 45 -0.86 8.22 -27.97
N ASN A 46 0.02 7.74 -28.85
CA ASN A 46 0.24 8.38 -30.14
C ASN A 46 -0.97 8.18 -31.08
N ASP A 47 -0.99 8.93 -32.19
CA ASP A 47 -2.12 8.91 -33.14
C ASP A 47 -2.31 7.55 -33.80
N GLU A 48 -1.21 6.85 -34.10
CA GLU A 48 -1.25 5.51 -34.69
C GLU A 48 -1.96 4.51 -33.78
N THR A 49 -1.57 4.45 -32.51
CA THR A 49 -2.17 3.57 -31.51
C THR A 49 -3.65 3.88 -31.33
N ARG A 50 -4.01 5.18 -31.29
CA ARG A 50 -5.42 5.61 -31.19
C ARG A 50 -6.22 5.15 -32.40
N PHE A 51 -5.69 5.37 -33.60
CA PHE A 51 -6.31 4.95 -34.85
C PHE A 51 -6.54 3.44 -34.88
N VAL A 52 -5.55 2.64 -34.49
CA VAL A 52 -5.67 1.17 -34.44
C VAL A 52 -6.78 0.74 -33.48
N LEU A 53 -6.81 1.29 -32.26
CA LEU A 53 -7.86 0.94 -31.29
C LEU A 53 -9.26 1.30 -31.80
N GLU A 54 -9.43 2.48 -32.39
CA GLU A 54 -10.71 2.92 -32.96
C GLU A 54 -11.12 2.07 -34.16
N ARG A 55 -10.19 1.81 -35.08
CA ARG A 55 -10.41 1.01 -36.29
C ARG A 55 -10.94 -0.38 -35.98
N PHE A 56 -10.46 -0.99 -34.90
CA PHE A 56 -10.88 -2.33 -34.47
C PHE A 56 -11.93 -2.32 -33.34
N GLY A 57 -12.45 -1.14 -32.95
CA GLY A 57 -13.52 -1.02 -31.95
C GLY A 57 -13.10 -1.35 -30.51
N PHE A 58 -11.81 -1.27 -30.19
CA PHE A 58 -11.30 -1.48 -28.83
C PHE A 58 -11.45 -0.23 -27.98
N ARG A 59 -11.81 -0.43 -26.71
CA ARG A 59 -11.77 0.66 -25.72
C ARG A 59 -10.32 0.99 -25.38
N VAL A 60 -10.04 2.28 -25.27
CA VAL A 60 -8.74 2.77 -24.80
C VAL A 60 -8.48 2.26 -23.37
N PRO A 61 -7.35 1.58 -23.12
CA PRO A 61 -6.99 1.17 -21.77
C PRO A 61 -6.86 2.37 -20.82
N PRO A 62 -7.28 2.24 -19.55
CA PRO A 62 -7.15 3.32 -18.58
C PRO A 62 -5.68 3.66 -18.32
N LEU A 63 -5.41 4.93 -18.03
CA LEU A 63 -4.08 5.43 -17.71
C LEU A 63 -3.65 5.00 -16.31
N LEU A 64 -2.51 4.32 -16.22
CA LEU A 64 -1.83 4.06 -14.96
C LEU A 64 -1.07 5.31 -14.52
N ARG A 65 -1.62 6.01 -13.53
CA ARG A 65 -1.04 7.27 -13.05
C ARG A 65 0.29 7.10 -12.33
N SER A 66 0.43 6.02 -11.55
CA SER A 66 1.61 5.75 -10.75
C SER A 66 1.71 4.27 -10.41
N LEU A 67 2.95 3.78 -10.35
CA LEU A 67 3.34 2.49 -9.77
C LEU A 67 4.13 2.68 -8.47
N MET A 68 4.22 3.91 -7.97
CA MET A 68 4.90 4.16 -6.70
C MET A 68 4.14 3.48 -5.56
N PRO A 69 4.83 2.72 -4.70
CA PRO A 69 4.22 2.12 -3.52
C PRO A 69 3.55 3.20 -2.66
N GLN A 70 2.31 2.95 -2.27
CA GLN A 70 1.56 3.75 -1.32
C GLN A 70 1.60 3.10 0.06
N VAL A 71 1.33 3.88 1.13
CA VAL A 71 1.26 3.34 2.50
C VAL A 71 0.27 2.18 2.61
N GLN A 72 -0.83 2.21 1.85
CA GLN A 72 -1.82 1.14 1.79
C GLN A 72 -1.31 -0.18 1.17
N ASP A 73 -0.23 -0.14 0.39
CA ASP A 73 0.38 -1.32 -0.22
C ASP A 73 1.30 -2.06 0.77
N ILE A 74 1.64 -1.42 1.89
CA ILE A 74 2.38 -2.05 2.97
C ILE A 74 1.43 -3.03 3.68
N PRO A 75 1.77 -4.33 3.77
CA PRO A 75 0.93 -5.31 4.45
C PRO A 75 0.64 -4.83 5.88
N ARG A 76 -0.64 -4.84 6.27
CA ARG A 76 -1.05 -4.48 7.63
C ARG A 76 -0.38 -5.43 8.62
N LYS A 77 0.58 -4.92 9.39
CA LYS A 77 1.07 -5.61 10.59
C LYS A 77 -0.01 -5.53 11.67
N ARG A 78 -0.08 -6.55 12.52
CA ARG A 78 -0.93 -6.51 13.71
C ARG A 78 -0.43 -5.36 14.59
N LEU A 79 -1.22 -4.29 14.68
CA LEU A 79 -0.90 -3.12 15.49
C LEU A 79 -1.00 -3.50 16.97
N VAL A 80 0.08 -3.28 17.70
CA VAL A 80 0.10 -3.33 19.16
C VAL A 80 -0.10 -1.90 19.64
N THR A 81 -1.08 -1.67 20.48
CA THR A 81 -1.48 -0.33 20.95
C THR A 81 -1.71 -0.36 22.45
N VAL A 82 -1.73 0.82 23.07
CA VAL A 82 -2.03 0.99 24.50
C VAL A 82 -3.08 2.07 24.71
N ALA A 83 -3.85 1.98 25.80
CA ALA A 83 -4.78 3.03 26.20
C ALA A 83 -4.05 4.19 26.91
N PRO A 84 -4.58 5.44 26.90
CA PRO A 84 -4.02 6.55 27.67
C PRO A 84 -3.85 6.27 29.17
N SER A 85 -4.68 5.39 29.72
CA SER A 85 -4.64 4.95 31.13
C SER A 85 -3.61 3.82 31.39
N THR A 86 -2.91 3.34 30.35
CA THR A 86 -1.94 2.25 30.48
C THR A 86 -0.72 2.71 31.26
N ARG A 87 -0.33 1.95 32.29
CA ARG A 87 0.88 2.21 33.05
C ARG A 87 2.11 2.14 32.15
N VAL A 88 3.04 3.08 32.34
CA VAL A 88 4.29 3.18 31.57
C VAL A 88 5.08 1.88 31.56
N GLY A 89 5.26 1.22 32.72
CA GLY A 89 5.95 -0.07 32.79
C GLY A 89 5.29 -1.18 31.97
N LYS A 90 3.95 -1.18 31.85
CA LYS A 90 3.23 -2.14 30.99
C LYS A 90 3.48 -1.83 29.50
N ALA A 91 3.51 -0.55 29.12
CA ALA A 91 3.88 -0.16 27.77
C ALA A 91 5.31 -0.60 27.41
N ALA A 92 6.28 -0.45 28.33
CA ALA A 92 7.65 -0.91 28.14
C ALA A 92 7.75 -2.45 27.97
N ILE A 93 6.98 -3.21 28.76
CA ILE A 93 6.91 -4.68 28.61
C ILE A 93 6.34 -5.06 27.23
N LEU A 94 5.25 -4.42 26.81
CA LEU A 94 4.65 -4.67 25.49
C LEU A 94 5.61 -4.36 24.34
N MET A 95 6.37 -3.26 24.44
CA MET A 95 7.43 -2.93 23.48
C MET A 95 8.47 -4.05 23.39
N LYS A 96 8.97 -4.52 24.55
CA LYS A 96 9.98 -5.59 24.64
C LYS A 96 9.46 -6.91 24.06
N GLU A 97 8.27 -7.35 24.47
CA GLU A 97 7.68 -8.63 24.06
C GLU A 97 7.36 -8.69 22.56
N ASN A 98 6.95 -7.56 21.97
CA ASN A 98 6.61 -7.49 20.55
C ASN A 98 7.80 -7.06 19.68
N HIS A 99 8.98 -6.84 20.28
CA HIS A 99 10.17 -6.35 19.59
C HIS A 99 9.90 -5.05 18.80
N ILE A 100 9.19 -4.11 19.41
CA ILE A 100 8.85 -2.80 18.84
C ILE A 100 9.33 -1.68 19.78
N HIS A 101 9.64 -0.52 19.20
CA HIS A 101 10.18 0.62 19.95
C HIS A 101 9.16 1.73 20.20
N SER A 102 7.98 1.61 19.62
CA SER A 102 6.95 2.64 19.60
C SER A 102 5.58 2.00 19.72
N LEU A 103 4.70 2.64 20.48
CA LEU A 103 3.31 2.22 20.68
C LEU A 103 2.38 3.40 20.38
N PRO A 104 1.44 3.24 19.43
CA PRO A 104 0.32 4.15 19.32
C PRO A 104 -0.54 4.09 20.59
N VAL A 105 -0.88 5.26 21.12
CA VAL A 105 -1.81 5.41 22.24
C VAL A 105 -3.20 5.68 21.65
N VAL A 106 -4.16 4.81 21.92
CA VAL A 106 -5.53 4.88 21.34
C VAL A 106 -6.58 4.91 22.45
N ASP A 107 -7.63 5.70 22.28
CA ASP A 107 -8.77 5.68 23.21
C ASP A 107 -9.75 4.53 22.94
N ASP A 108 -10.82 4.45 23.73
CA ASP A 108 -11.83 3.39 23.64
C ASP A 108 -12.59 3.40 22.29
N ALA A 109 -12.57 4.52 21.57
CA ALA A 109 -13.13 4.64 20.22
C ALA A 109 -12.11 4.27 19.11
N LEU A 110 -10.94 3.74 19.48
CA LEU A 110 -9.81 3.43 18.60
C LEU A 110 -9.24 4.66 17.87
N VAL A 111 -9.44 5.85 18.44
CA VAL A 111 -8.85 7.08 17.92
C VAL A 111 -7.45 7.25 18.50
N VAL A 112 -6.47 7.52 17.65
CA VAL A 112 -5.08 7.76 18.07
C VAL A 112 -5.00 9.09 18.84
N ARG A 113 -4.54 9.02 20.09
CA ARG A 113 -4.32 10.16 20.98
C ARG A 113 -2.87 10.61 21.04
N GLY A 114 -1.95 9.73 20.62
CA GLY A 114 -0.52 10.03 20.58
C GLY A 114 0.31 8.79 20.27
N VAL A 115 1.61 8.93 20.45
CA VAL A 115 2.60 7.87 20.32
C VAL A 115 3.54 7.97 21.53
N VAL A 116 3.96 6.83 22.06
CA VAL A 116 5.00 6.76 23.08
C VAL A 116 6.12 5.86 22.59
N ASP A 117 7.36 6.33 22.70
CA ASP A 117 8.55 5.60 22.33
C ASP A 117 9.31 5.08 23.57
N ALA A 118 10.13 4.06 23.37
CA ALA A 118 10.99 3.52 24.44
C ALA A 118 11.92 4.58 25.03
N VAL A 119 12.33 5.57 24.22
CA VAL A 119 13.14 6.71 24.65
C VAL A 119 12.36 7.63 25.58
N ASP A 120 11.10 7.95 25.25
CA ASP A 120 10.24 8.78 26.11
C ASP A 120 10.09 8.16 27.51
N ILE A 121 9.90 6.83 27.54
CA ILE A 121 9.80 6.07 28.79
C ILE A 121 11.12 6.16 29.57
N ALA A 122 12.26 5.92 28.91
CA ALA A 122 13.57 5.95 29.56
C ALA A 122 13.88 7.34 30.15
N THR A 123 13.60 8.41 29.40
CA THR A 123 13.77 9.79 29.88
C THR A 123 12.89 10.07 31.09
N ALA A 124 11.61 9.70 31.04
CA ALA A 124 10.69 9.93 32.16
C ALA A 124 11.15 9.23 33.45
N TYR A 125 11.73 8.03 33.36
CA TYR A 125 12.31 7.33 34.51
C TYR A 125 13.61 7.97 34.99
N ALA A 126 14.49 8.40 34.08
CA ALA A 126 15.74 9.07 34.43
C ALA A 126 15.48 10.37 35.20
N ASP A 127 14.54 11.19 34.70
CA ASP A 127 14.14 12.44 35.35
C ASP A 127 13.61 12.19 36.77
N GLN A 128 12.85 11.12 36.97
CA GLN A 128 12.35 10.74 38.31
C GLN A 128 13.48 10.33 39.27
N LEU A 129 14.56 9.72 38.78
CA LEU A 129 15.70 9.30 39.60
C LEU A 129 16.61 10.48 39.97
N GLU A 130 16.72 11.51 39.12
CA GLU A 130 17.48 12.73 39.45
C GLU A 130 16.76 13.62 40.48
N HIS A 131 15.44 13.50 40.59
CA HIS A 131 14.61 14.32 41.49
C HIS A 131 14.05 13.54 42.71
N ALA A 132 14.53 12.32 42.96
CA ALA A 132 14.16 11.48 44.11
C ALA A 132 15.23 11.49 45.22
#